data_AF-A0A661PIK2-F1
#
_entry.id   AF-A0A661PIK2-F1
#
_cell.length_a   1.000
_cell.length_b   1.000
_cell.length_c   1.000
_cell.angle_alpha   90.00
_cell.angle_beta   90.00
_cell.angle_gamma   90.00
#
_symmetry.space_group_name_H-M   'P 1'
#
loop_
_entity.id
_entity.type
_entity.pdbx_description
1 polymer ?
#
loop_
_entity_poly.entity_id
_entity_poly.type
_entity_poly.pdbx_seq_one_letter_code
_entity_poly.pdbx_strand_id
1 'polypeptide(L)'
;MKTQKKAVKIFALAAYGAFLLVSFWLGFGPGEQIGHNFFSFSAEMMRILPCAFILIGLFEVWVKKEKVEKHLGRESGFIGYVWVMLLAGTTVG
;
A
#
# COMPACT_ATOMS: atom_id res chain seq x y z
N MET A 1 20.43 27.17 -7.57
CA MET A 1 20.23 25.71 -7.70
C MET A 1 18.79 25.20 -7.44
N LYS A 2 17.94 25.86 -6.63
CA LYS A 2 16.56 25.40 -6.32
C LYS A 2 15.57 25.52 -7.50
N THR A 3 15.68 26.57 -8.31
CA THR A 3 14.75 26.85 -9.42
C THR A 3 14.84 25.85 -10.58
N GLN A 4 16.05 25.37 -10.89
CA GLN A 4 16.29 24.35 -11.92
C GLN A 4 15.58 23.02 -11.59
N LYS A 5 15.67 22.55 -10.34
CA LYS A 5 14.97 21.33 -9.90
C LYS A 5 13.44 21.46 -9.99
N LYS A 6 12.89 22.68 -9.82
CA LYS A 6 11.45 22.93 -9.93
C LYS A 6 10.99 22.87 -11.39
N ALA A 7 11.75 23.49 -12.30
CA ALA A 7 11.47 23.44 -13.73
C ALA A 7 11.51 22.00 -14.28
N VAL A 8 12.51 21.22 -13.89
CA VAL A 8 12.63 19.80 -14.28
C VAL A 8 11.44 18.96 -13.78
N LYS A 9 11.01 19.16 -12.53
CA LYS A 9 9.81 18.47 -12.00
C LYS A 9 8.55 18.83 -12.78
N ILE A 10 8.36 20.12 -13.09
CA ILE A 10 7.20 20.59 -13.86
C ILE A 10 7.22 19.98 -15.27
N PHE A 11 8.38 19.98 -15.92
CA PHE A 11 8.54 19.36 -17.24
C PHE A 11 8.27 17.86 -17.21
N ALA A 12 8.81 17.14 -16.22
CA ALA A 12 8.55 15.70 -16.07
C ALA A 12 7.06 15.40 -15.84
N LEU A 13 6.39 16.21 -15.03
CA LEU A 13 4.96 16.07 -14.76
C LEU A 13 4.11 16.37 -16.01
N ALA A 14 4.48 17.39 -16.78
CA ALA A 14 3.83 17.72 -18.04
C ALA A 14 4.04 16.64 -19.11
N ALA A 15 5.25 16.10 -19.24
CA ALA A 15 5.56 15.00 -20.15
C ALA A 15 4.79 13.73 -19.78
N TYR A 16 4.68 13.42 -18.48
CA TYR A 16 3.86 12.31 -18.00
C TYR A 16 2.37 12.52 -18.30
N GLY A 17 1.84 13.73 -18.07
CA GLY A 17 0.46 14.06 -18.42
C GLY A 17 0.17 13.93 -19.92
N ALA A 18 1.09 14.42 -20.77
CA ALA A 18 0.99 14.27 -22.22
C ALA A 18 1.01 12.80 -22.66
N PHE A 19 1.89 11.99 -22.05
CA PHE A 19 1.94 10.55 -22.28
C PHE A 19 0.61 9.87 -21.94
N LEU A 20 -0.02 10.21 -20.81
CA LEU A 20 -1.33 9.66 -20.44
C LEU A 20 -2.44 10.07 -21.43
N LEU A 21 -2.46 11.33 -21.88
CA LEU A 21 -3.43 11.81 -22.86
C LEU A 21 -3.28 11.11 -24.21
N VAL A 22 -2.04 10.93 -24.68
CA VAL A 22 -1.74 10.19 -25.91
C VAL A 22 -2.10 8.71 -25.76
N SER A 23 -1.79 8.11 -24.61
CA SER A 23 -2.17 6.73 -24.28
C SER A 23 -3.68 6.53 -24.27
N PHE A 24 -4.44 7.53 -23.80
CA PHE A 24 -5.91 7.49 -23.83
C PHE A 24 -6.44 7.60 -25.27
N TRP A 25 -5.87 8.52 -26.07
CA TRP A 25 -6.27 8.71 -27.47
C TRP A 25 -5.97 7.51 -28.37
N LEU A 26 -4.88 6.79 -28.10
CA LEU A 26 -4.47 5.59 -28.84
C LEU A 26 -5.23 4.32 -28.42
N GLY A 27 -6.12 4.39 -27.43
CA GLY A 27 -6.86 3.23 -26.94
C GLY A 27 -5.93 2.15 -26.35
N PHE A 28 -4.94 2.57 -25.56
CA PHE A 28 -3.94 1.65 -25.00
C PHE A 28 -4.60 0.68 -24.00
N GLY A 29 -4.98 -0.50 -24.47
CA GLY A 29 -5.67 -1.53 -23.69
C GLY A 29 -5.06 -1.85 -22.31
N PRO A 30 -3.71 -1.88 -22.14
CA PRO A 30 -3.10 -2.07 -20.83
C PRO A 30 -3.48 -0.98 -19.81
N GLY A 31 -3.65 0.27 -20.25
CA GLY A 31 -3.99 1.38 -19.35
C GLY A 31 -5.40 1.26 -18.78
N GLU A 32 -6.37 0.86 -19.61
CA GLU A 32 -7.75 0.62 -19.18
C GLU A 32 -7.84 -0.56 -18.20
N GLN A 33 -7.13 -1.66 -18.50
CA GLN A 33 -7.08 -2.82 -17.62
C GLN A 33 -6.46 -2.49 -16.26
N ILE A 34 -5.38 -1.69 -16.23
CA ILE A 34 -4.79 -1.22 -14.98
C ILE A 34 -5.79 -0.38 -14.19
N GLY A 35 -6.51 0.55 -14.84
CA GLY A 35 -7.53 1.37 -14.19
C GLY A 35 -8.66 0.54 -13.59
N HIS A 36 -9.20 -0.41 -14.35
CA HIS A 36 -10.25 -1.30 -13.91
C HIS A 36 -9.79 -2.20 -12.75
N ASN A 37 -8.61 -2.83 -12.86
CA ASN A 37 -8.04 -3.66 -11.81
C ASN A 37 -7.77 -2.85 -10.54
N PHE A 38 -7.23 -1.63 -10.66
CA PHE A 38 -6.99 -0.75 -9.52
C PHE A 38 -8.29 -0.44 -8.78
N PHE A 39 -9.35 -0.09 -9.52
CA PHE A 39 -10.64 0.24 -8.91
C PHE A 39 -11.32 -0.99 -8.29
N SER A 40 -11.34 -2.12 -8.99
CA SER A 40 -11.90 -3.38 -8.49
C SER A 40 -11.19 -3.83 -7.22
N PHE A 41 -9.86 -3.88 -7.24
CA PHE A 41 -9.05 -4.25 -6.09
C PHE A 41 -9.27 -3.28 -4.91
N SER A 42 -9.30 -1.97 -5.17
CA SER A 42 -9.57 -0.96 -4.12
C SER A 42 -10.95 -1.15 -3.49
N ALA A 43 -11.97 -1.45 -4.29
CA ALA A 43 -13.31 -1.74 -3.81
C ALA A 43 -13.38 -3.04 -2.99
N GLU A 44 -12.65 -4.08 -3.41
CA GLU A 44 -12.51 -5.33 -2.64
C GLU A 44 -11.83 -5.09 -1.29
N MET A 45 -10.74 -4.33 -1.26
CA MET A 45 -10.05 -3.99 -0.01
C MET A 45 -10.97 -3.22 0.94
N MET A 46 -11.78 -2.28 0.43
CA MET A 46 -12.79 -1.58 1.24
C MET A 46 -13.83 -2.52 1.85
N ARG A 47 -14.21 -3.60 1.16
CA ARG A 47 -15.16 -4.61 1.70
C ARG A 47 -14.52 -5.50 2.76
N ILE A 48 -13.23 -5.78 2.67
CA ILE A 48 -12.49 -6.61 3.65
C ILE A 48 -12.21 -5.82 4.94
N LEU A 49 -11.99 -4.51 4.81
CA LEU A 49 -11.66 -3.60 5.91
C LEU A 49 -12.61 -3.67 7.12
N PRO A 50 -13.96 -3.67 7.00
CA PRO A 50 -14.85 -3.80 8.16
C PRO A 50 -14.63 -5.11 8.94
N CYS A 51 -14.44 -6.23 8.24
CA CYS A 51 -14.13 -7.51 8.89
C CYS A 51 -12.77 -7.46 9.59
N ALA A 52 -11.76 -6.88 8.94
CA ALA A 52 -10.44 -6.70 9.54
C ALA A 52 -10.49 -5.84 10.80
N PHE A 53 -11.26 -4.75 10.82
CA PHE A 53 -11.43 -3.91 12.00
C PHE A 53 -12.07 -4.66 13.18
N ILE A 54 -13.07 -5.50 12.92
CA ILE A 54 -13.69 -6.32 13.97
C ILE A 54 -12.66 -7.29 14.56
N LEU A 55 -11.88 -7.96 13.71
CA LEU A 55 -10.85 -8.90 14.15
C LEU A 55 -9.75 -8.19 14.95
N ILE A 56 -9.29 -7.03 14.49
CA ILE A 56 -8.30 -6.21 15.20
C ILE A 56 -8.84 -5.76 16.56
N GLY A 57 -10.09 -5.30 16.62
CA GLY A 57 -10.72 -4.87 17.87
C GLY A 57 -10.89 -6.02 18.87
N LEU A 58 -11.32 -7.19 18.40
CA LEU A 58 -11.42 -8.38 19.25
C LEU A 58 -10.05 -8.85 19.74
N PHE A 59 -9.04 -8.81 18.86
CA PHE A 59 -7.66 -9.14 19.19
C PHE A 59 -7.10 -8.19 20.25
N GLU A 60 -7.37 -6.88 20.16
CA GLU A 60 -6.89 -5.90 21.15
C GLU A 60 -7.50 -6.12 22.55
N VAL A 61 -8.77 -6.53 22.63
CA VAL A 61 -9.42 -6.82 23.91
C VAL A 61 -8.93 -8.14 24.51
N TRP A 62 -8.71 -9.16 23.67
CA TRP A 62 -8.36 -10.50 24.13
C TRP A 62 -6.87 -10.66 24.43
N VAL A 63 -6.01 -9.99 23.66
CA VAL A 63 -4.55 -10.08 23.80
C VAL A 63 -4.02 -8.88 24.57
N LYS A 64 -3.39 -9.17 25.71
CA LYS A 64 -2.75 -8.17 26.54
C LYS A 64 -1.62 -7.45 25.79
N LYS A 65 -1.59 -6.12 25.87
CA LYS A 65 -0.60 -5.28 25.16
C LYS A 65 0.84 -5.67 25.45
N GLU A 66 1.15 -6.11 26.67
CA GLU A 66 2.52 -6.52 27.06
C GLU A 66 3.01 -7.73 26.27
N LYS A 67 2.10 -8.65 25.88
CA LYS A 67 2.44 -9.81 25.05
C LYS A 67 2.79 -9.40 23.62
N VAL A 68 2.06 -8.43 23.08
CA VAL A 68 2.29 -7.88 21.74
C VAL A 68 3.60 -7.09 21.73
N GLU A 69 3.81 -6.19 22.68
CA GLU A 69 5.04 -5.38 22.76
C GLU A 69 6.30 -6.23 22.95
N LYS A 70 6.22 -7.32 23.70
CA LYS A 70 7.34 -8.25 23.89
C LYS A 70 7.80 -8.93 22.59
N HIS A 71 6.90 -9.17 21.63
CA HIS A 71 7.23 -9.93 20.41
C HIS A 71 7.24 -9.08 19.14
N LEU A 72 6.53 -7.95 19.11
CA LEU A 72 6.40 -7.06 17.95
C LEU A 72 6.67 -5.59 18.29
N GLY A 73 6.87 -5.27 19.57
CA GLY A 73 7.15 -3.91 20.03
C GLY A 73 8.64 -3.58 20.04
N ARG A 74 8.96 -2.41 20.60
CA ARG A 74 10.32 -1.86 20.60
C ARG A 74 11.33 -2.71 21.39
N GLU A 75 10.84 -3.45 22.37
CA GLU A 75 11.59 -4.37 23.24
C GLU A 75 11.80 -5.77 22.61
N SER A 76 11.22 -6.05 21.43
CA SER A 76 11.21 -7.40 20.84
C SER A 76 12.55 -7.89 20.26
N GLY A 77 13.56 -7.01 20.19
CA GLY A 77 14.90 -7.34 19.70
C GLY A 77 14.89 -7.98 18.31
N PHE A 78 15.83 -8.91 18.06
CA PHE A 78 15.94 -9.62 16.78
C PHE A 78 14.73 -10.52 16.47
N ILE A 79 14.08 -11.06 17.50
CA ILE A 79 12.94 -11.99 17.36
C ILE A 79 11.74 -11.29 16.72
N GLY A 80 11.53 -10.00 17.00
CA GLY A 80 10.45 -9.24 16.38
C GLY A 80 10.60 -9.10 14.87
N TYR A 81 11.83 -8.94 14.35
CA TYR A 81 12.06 -8.90 12.91
C TYR A 81 11.70 -10.23 12.23
N VAL A 82 12.01 -11.35 12.87
CA VAL A 82 11.63 -12.69 12.38
C VAL A 82 10.10 -12.82 12.32
N TRP A 83 9.40 -12.40 13.37
CA TRP A 83 7.94 -12.42 13.39
C TRP A 83 7.33 -11.54 12.30
N VAL A 84 7.83 -10.32 12.12
CA VAL A 84 7.35 -9.41 11.07
C VAL A 84 7.61 -9.99 9.68
N MET A 85 8.79 -10.59 9.43
CA MET A 85 9.08 -11.21 8.14
C MET A 85 8.18 -12.43 7.86
N LEU A 86 7.94 -13.28 8.85
CA LEU A 86 7.04 -14.44 8.68
C LEU A 86 5.60 -13.99 8.41
N LEU A 87 5.09 -13.03 9.19
CA LEU A 87 3.73 -12.51 9.01
C LEU A 87 3.58 -11.77 7.66
N ALA A 88 4.54 -10.94 7.28
CA ALA A 88 4.54 -10.27 5.99
C ALA A 88 4.68 -11.27 4.82
N GLY A 89 5.46 -12.34 4.99
CA GLY A 89 5.58 -13.41 4.00
C GLY A 89 4.26 -14.12 3.74
N THR A 90 3.44 -14.34 4.78
CA THR A 90 2.12 -14.99 4.63
C THR A 90 1.08 -14.12 3.93
N THR A 91 1.28 -12.81 3.81
CA THR A 91 0.36 -11.90 3.10
C THR A 91 0.62 -11.78 1.60
N VAL A 92 1.74 -12.32 1.08
CA VAL A 92 2.13 -12.19 -0.35
C VAL A 92 2.08 -13.53 -1.10
N GLY A 93 1.39 -14.54 -0.54
CA GLY A 93 1.14 -15.83 -1.18
C GLY A 93 -0.15 -15.87 -1.98
#